data_AF-H9W709-F1
#
_entry.id   AF-H9W709-F1
#
_cell.length_a   1.000
_cell.length_b   1.000
_cell.length_c   1.000
_cell.angle_alpha   90.00
_cell.angle_beta   90.00
_cell.angle_gamma   90.00
#
_symmetry.space_group_name_H-M   'P 1'
#
loop_
_entity.id
_entity.type
_entity.pdbx_description
1 polymer ?
#
loop_
_entity_poly.entity_id
_entity_poly.type
_entity_poly.pdbx_seq_one_letter_code
_entity_poly.pdbx_strand_id
1 'polypeptide(L)'
;SKTAMVGLVRSASVELRGFGIRVNMISPDGAPTNVLAQAVHMLESEPLSLDLAERKAKEFSPLPDRFLTTLDVAQAALFIATDDSGFISGHNLMVDCGNTVTKPYDNARWYTTHAPLFREAAKTGMD
;
A
#
# COMPACT_ATOMS: atom_id res chain seq x y z
N SER A 1 6.10 -13.11 10.83
CA SER A 1 6.12 -12.63 9.43
C SER A 1 4.88 -11.78 9.17
N LYS A 2 4.98 -10.67 8.41
CA LYS A 2 3.83 -9.80 8.07
C LYS A 2 2.73 -10.57 7.33
N THR A 3 3.08 -11.56 6.51
CA THR A 3 2.13 -12.42 5.79
C THR A 3 1.24 -13.25 6.73
N ALA A 4 1.75 -13.67 7.89
CA ALA A 4 0.98 -14.44 8.87
C ALA A 4 -0.20 -13.65 9.46
N MET A 5 -0.09 -12.32 9.51
CA MET A 5 -1.16 -11.44 10.00
C MET A 5 -2.42 -11.53 9.14
N VAL A 6 -2.29 -11.76 7.83
CA VAL A 6 -3.44 -11.90 6.93
C VAL A 6 -4.31 -13.10 7.34
N GLY A 7 -3.68 -14.24 7.65
CA GLY A 7 -4.38 -15.41 8.14
C GLY A 7 -4.98 -15.19 9.53
N LEU A 8 -4.22 -14.56 10.44
CA LEU A 8 -4.68 -14.25 11.79
C LEU A 8 -5.93 -13.37 11.78
N VAL A 9 -5.92 -12.28 11.01
CA VAL A 9 -7.04 -11.33 10.90
C VAL A 9 -8.28 -12.03 10.37
N ARG A 10 -8.13 -12.89 9.36
CA ARG A 10 -9.24 -13.68 8.82
C ARG A 10 -9.82 -14.63 9.87
N SER A 11 -9.00 -15.42 10.57
CA SER A 11 -9.48 -16.34 11.61
C SER A 11 -10.17 -15.59 12.75
N ALA A 12 -9.49 -14.59 13.33
CA ALA A 12 -10.00 -13.81 14.44
C ALA A 12 -11.29 -13.07 14.09
N SER A 13 -11.44 -12.58 12.85
CA SER A 13 -12.68 -11.94 12.40
C SER A 13 -13.89 -12.89 12.43
N VAL A 14 -13.69 -14.18 12.14
CA VAL A 14 -14.77 -15.19 12.16
C VAL A 14 -15.09 -15.61 13.57
N GLU A 15 -14.08 -15.78 14.42
CA GLU A 15 -14.26 -16.19 15.83
C GLU A 15 -14.91 -15.10 16.67
N LEU A 16 -14.55 -13.83 16.45
CA LEU A 16 -14.98 -12.72 17.30
C LEU A 16 -16.27 -12.03 16.83
N ARG A 17 -16.77 -12.32 15.62
CA ARG A 17 -18.01 -11.70 15.09
C ARG A 17 -19.24 -11.94 15.97
N GLY A 18 -19.30 -13.10 16.65
CA GLY A 18 -20.40 -13.43 17.57
C GLY A 18 -20.49 -12.50 18.78
N PHE A 19 -19.40 -11.80 19.10
CA PHE A 19 -19.31 -10.81 20.17
C PHE A 19 -19.46 -9.37 19.66
N GLY A 20 -19.80 -9.18 18.39
CA GLY A 20 -19.88 -7.85 17.78
C GLY A 20 -18.52 -7.16 17.58
N ILE A 21 -17.40 -7.90 17.66
CA ILE A 21 -16.05 -7.36 17.47
C ILE A 21 -15.64 -7.53 16.01
N ARG A 22 -15.19 -6.43 15.39
CA ARG A 22 -14.60 -6.42 14.05
C ARG A 22 -13.08 -6.52 14.16
N VAL A 23 -12.45 -7.28 13.27
CA VAL A 23 -11.00 -7.44 13.22
C VAL A 23 -10.52 -7.12 11.82
N ASN A 24 -9.67 -6.12 11.66
CA ASN A 24 -9.10 -5.71 10.38
C ASN A 24 -7.61 -5.44 10.54
N MET A 25 -6.89 -5.34 9.43
CA MET A 25 -5.50 -4.89 9.40
C MET A 25 -5.31 -3.76 8.40
N ILE A 26 -4.31 -2.94 8.66
CA ILE A 26 -3.87 -1.85 7.78
C ILE A 26 -2.45 -2.18 7.36
N SER A 27 -2.24 -2.23 6.05
CA SER A 27 -0.93 -2.46 5.43
C SER A 27 -0.49 -1.21 4.70
N PRO A 28 0.24 -0.30 5.38
CA PRO A 28 0.78 0.89 4.74
C PRO A 28 2.03 0.58 3.91
N ASP A 29 2.32 1.47 2.96
CA ASP A 29 3.64 1.60 2.35
C ASP A 29 4.65 2.28 3.31
N GLY A 30 5.87 2.55 2.83
CA GLY A 30 6.89 3.28 3.57
C GLY A 30 6.46 4.71 3.94
N ALA A 31 6.04 4.90 5.18
CA ALA A 31 5.86 6.23 5.79
C ALA A 31 7.14 6.69 6.51
N PRO A 32 7.40 8.02 6.62
CA PRO A 32 8.59 8.57 7.26
C PRO A 32 8.57 8.36 8.78
N THR A 33 8.99 7.18 9.20
CA THR A 33 9.05 6.73 10.58
C THR A 33 10.47 6.31 10.92
N ASN A 34 10.77 6.14 12.21
CA ASN A 34 12.05 5.60 12.65
C ASN A 34 12.36 4.23 12.02
N VAL A 35 11.34 3.42 11.73
CA VAL A 35 11.51 2.11 11.07
C VAL A 35 12.04 2.29 9.64
N LEU A 36 11.48 3.26 8.89
CA LEU A 36 11.99 3.56 7.55
C LEU A 36 13.40 4.17 7.61
N ALA A 37 13.65 5.09 8.55
CA ALA A 37 14.98 5.68 8.76
C ALA A 37 16.04 4.60 9.07
N GLN A 38 15.70 3.64 9.93
CA GLN A 38 16.55 2.50 10.26
C GLN A 38 16.78 1.60 9.05
N ALA A 39 15.74 1.30 8.27
CA ALA A 39 15.86 0.50 7.07
C ALA A 39 16.81 1.15 6.05
N VAL A 40 16.66 2.46 5.80
CA VAL A 40 17.54 3.20 4.90
C VAL A 40 18.98 3.22 5.43
N HIS A 41 19.18 3.50 6.72
CA HIS A 41 20.51 3.47 7.34
C HIS A 41 21.20 2.11 7.15
N MET A 42 20.48 1.01 7.36
CA MET A 42 21.03 -0.34 7.23
C MET A 42 21.31 -0.75 5.78
N LEU A 43 20.46 -0.32 4.84
CA LEU A 43 20.57 -0.72 3.43
C LEU A 43 21.55 0.16 2.64
N GLU A 44 21.60 1.45 2.94
CA GLU A 44 22.35 2.45 2.17
C GLU A 44 23.58 2.98 2.92
N SER A 45 23.79 2.58 4.19
CA SER A 45 24.87 3.10 5.06
C SER A 45 24.82 4.63 5.28
N GLU A 46 23.67 5.24 5.06
CA GLU A 46 23.40 6.67 5.26
C GLU A 46 23.13 6.99 6.74
N PRO A 47 23.36 8.22 7.23
CA PRO A 47 23.07 8.57 8.62
C PRO A 47 21.60 8.34 8.99
N LEU A 48 21.36 7.77 10.18
CA LEU A 48 20.01 7.61 10.72
C LEU A 48 19.37 9.00 10.93
N SER A 49 18.39 9.33 10.09
CA SER A 49 17.71 10.62 10.11
C SER A 49 16.26 10.51 9.62
N LEU A 50 15.34 11.21 10.29
CA LEU A 50 13.95 11.32 9.83
C LEU A 50 13.83 12.13 8.54
N ASP A 51 14.67 13.15 8.35
CA ASP A 51 14.71 13.92 7.09
C ASP A 51 15.12 13.04 5.92
N LEU A 52 16.02 12.08 6.15
CA LEU A 52 16.38 11.07 5.14
C LEU A 52 15.20 10.14 4.84
N ALA A 53 14.50 9.66 5.87
CA ALA A 53 13.32 8.82 5.69
C ALA A 53 12.22 9.55 4.90
N GLU A 54 12.01 10.83 5.15
CA GLU A 54 11.07 11.66 4.38
C GLU A 54 11.51 11.83 2.93
N ARG A 55 12.80 12.13 2.68
CA ARG A 55 13.33 12.21 1.32
C ARG A 55 13.13 10.90 0.55
N LYS A 56 13.40 9.76 1.19
CA LYS A 56 13.22 8.43 0.60
C LYS A 56 11.74 8.12 0.35
N ALA A 57 10.86 8.45 1.30
CA ALA A 57 9.41 8.31 1.10
C ALA A 57 8.90 9.14 -0.09
N LYS A 58 9.45 10.34 -0.31
CA LYS A 58 9.18 11.17 -1.50
C LYS A 58 9.73 10.54 -2.77
N GLU A 59 10.99 10.10 -2.75
CA GLU A 59 11.68 9.49 -3.90
C GLU A 59 10.94 8.25 -4.43
N PHE A 60 10.46 7.40 -3.52
CA PHE A 60 9.77 6.16 -3.88
C PHE A 60 8.25 6.31 -4.01
N SER A 61 7.70 7.52 -3.88
CA SER A 61 6.25 7.65 -3.94
C SER A 61 5.71 7.44 -5.35
N PRO A 62 4.63 6.66 -5.51
CA PRO A 62 3.92 6.58 -6.79
C PRO A 62 3.14 7.86 -7.14
N LEU A 63 2.98 8.80 -6.20
CA LEU A 63 2.27 10.07 -6.42
C LEU A 63 3.26 11.21 -6.70
N PRO A 64 2.92 12.15 -7.61
CA PRO A 64 3.72 13.35 -7.80
C PRO A 64 3.62 14.26 -6.57
N ASP A 65 4.77 14.71 -6.05
CA ASP A 65 4.91 15.70 -4.97
C ASP A 65 4.16 15.36 -3.66
N ARG A 66 3.83 14.08 -3.47
CA ARG A 66 3.15 13.55 -2.28
C ARG A 66 3.75 12.20 -1.97
N PHE A 67 3.78 11.82 -0.71
CA PHE A 67 4.24 10.52 -0.20
C PHE A 67 3.31 10.09 0.93
N LEU A 68 3.34 8.83 1.36
CA LEU A 68 2.51 8.39 2.48
C LEU A 68 2.95 9.05 3.80
N THR A 69 2.04 9.67 4.54
CA THR A 69 2.31 10.21 5.88
C THR A 69 1.70 9.35 6.99
N THR A 70 2.19 9.54 8.21
CA THR A 70 1.59 8.93 9.41
C THR A 70 0.13 9.35 9.61
N LEU A 71 -0.25 10.55 9.15
CA LEU A 71 -1.63 11.03 9.19
C LEU A 71 -2.54 10.22 8.27
N ASP A 72 -2.08 9.80 7.09
CA ASP A 72 -2.87 8.96 6.19
C ASP A 72 -3.18 7.60 6.84
N VAL A 73 -2.20 7.01 7.51
CA VAL A 73 -2.36 5.75 8.26
C VAL A 73 -3.33 5.94 9.43
N ALA A 74 -3.23 7.06 10.14
CA ALA A 74 -4.14 7.39 11.24
C ALA A 74 -5.59 7.60 10.74
N GLN A 75 -5.78 8.23 9.59
CA GLN A 75 -7.09 8.41 8.97
C GLN A 75 -7.69 7.06 8.51
N ALA A 76 -6.88 6.16 7.96
CA ALA A 76 -7.30 4.81 7.63
C ALA A 76 -7.75 4.02 8.88
N ALA A 77 -7.00 4.15 9.98
CA ALA A 77 -7.38 3.56 11.27
C ALA A 77 -8.68 4.15 11.82
N LEU A 78 -8.84 5.47 11.72
CA LEU A 78 -10.08 6.15 12.11
C LEU A 78 -11.26 5.62 11.30
N PHE A 79 -11.16 5.55 9.97
CA PHE A 79 -12.21 5.00 9.11
C PHE A 79 -12.64 3.60 9.56
N ILE A 80 -11.68 2.68 9.75
CA ILE A 80 -11.95 1.31 10.20
C ILE A 80 -12.59 1.28 11.60
N ALA A 81 -12.38 2.29 12.44
CA ALA A 81 -13.01 2.40 13.76
C ALA A 81 -14.45 2.96 13.71
N THR A 82 -14.83 3.67 12.65
CA THR A 82 -16.16 4.28 12.52
C THR A 82 -17.27 3.30 12.12
N ASP A 83 -18.52 3.72 12.33
CA ASP A 83 -19.72 2.99 11.90
C ASP A 83 -19.86 2.90 10.38
N ASP A 84 -19.24 3.82 9.61
CA ASP A 84 -19.21 3.77 8.15
C ASP A 84 -18.51 2.50 7.63
N SER A 85 -17.67 1.88 8.46
CA SER A 85 -17.01 0.61 8.20
C SER A 85 -17.67 -0.58 8.93
N GLY A 86 -18.90 -0.41 9.42
CA GLY A 86 -19.58 -1.35 10.32
C GLY A 86 -19.77 -2.78 9.78
N PHE A 87 -19.75 -2.95 8.45
CA PHE A 87 -19.83 -4.26 7.80
C PHE A 87 -18.47 -4.77 7.26
N ILE A 88 -17.37 -4.08 7.57
CA ILE A 88 -16.01 -4.45 7.15
C ILE A 88 -15.30 -5.16 8.31
N SER A 89 -15.04 -6.46 8.13
CA SER A 89 -14.27 -7.30 9.06
C SER A 89 -13.50 -8.37 8.27
N GLY A 90 -12.33 -8.76 8.76
CA GLY A 90 -11.40 -9.69 8.10
C GLY A 90 -10.61 -9.05 6.95
N HIS A 91 -10.67 -7.72 6.81
CA HIS A 91 -10.10 -7.01 5.67
C HIS A 91 -8.64 -6.61 5.91
N ASN A 92 -7.84 -6.63 4.84
CA ASN A 92 -6.52 -6.02 4.79
C ASN A 92 -6.60 -4.74 3.96
N LEU A 93 -6.68 -3.60 4.65
CA LEU A 93 -6.73 -2.29 4.03
C LEU A 93 -5.31 -1.89 3.59
N MET A 94 -5.07 -1.95 2.29
CA MET A 94 -3.82 -1.46 1.69
C MET A 94 -3.82 0.07 1.64
N VAL A 95 -2.79 0.69 2.20
CA VAL A 95 -2.58 2.15 2.19
C VAL A 95 -1.25 2.43 1.50
N ASP A 96 -1.19 2.17 0.20
CA ASP A 96 0.06 2.13 -0.57
C ASP A 96 -0.04 2.76 -1.96
N CYS A 97 -1.16 3.41 -2.29
CA CYS A 97 -1.40 3.98 -3.61
C CYS A 97 -1.19 2.96 -4.77
N GLY A 98 -1.48 1.68 -4.53
CA GLY A 98 -1.36 0.63 -5.53
C GLY A 98 0.08 0.20 -5.84
N ASN A 99 1.07 0.61 -5.03
CA ASN A 99 2.46 0.25 -5.20
C ASN A 99 2.68 -1.28 -5.21
N THR A 100 1.89 -2.04 -4.43
CA THR A 100 1.99 -3.51 -4.38
C THR A 100 1.29 -4.26 -5.52
N VAL A 101 0.51 -3.58 -6.36
CA VAL A 101 -0.26 -4.17 -7.46
C VAL A 101 0.15 -3.67 -8.85
N THR A 102 1.15 -2.78 -8.92
CA THR A 102 1.74 -2.31 -10.18
C THR A 102 2.94 -3.16 -10.61
N LYS A 103 3.39 -3.01 -11.87
CA LYS A 103 4.61 -3.65 -12.35
C LYS A 103 5.84 -2.97 -11.70
N PRO A 104 6.88 -3.72 -11.27
CA PRO A 104 7.85 -3.19 -10.32
C PRO A 104 8.76 -2.04 -10.80
N TYR A 105 8.76 -1.63 -12.07
CA TYR A 105 9.70 -0.61 -12.57
C TYR A 105 9.17 0.21 -13.76
N ASP A 106 7.87 0.14 -14.03
CA ASP A 106 7.31 0.84 -15.18
C ASP A 106 6.33 1.91 -14.71
N ASN A 107 6.85 3.14 -14.59
CA ASN A 107 6.01 4.33 -14.50
C ASN A 107 5.21 4.54 -15.81
N ALA A 108 5.45 3.71 -16.84
CA ALA A 108 4.58 3.65 -17.99
C ALA A 108 3.21 3.15 -17.56
N ARG A 109 2.33 4.13 -17.38
CA ARG A 109 0.91 3.91 -17.28
C ARG A 109 0.52 3.12 -18.53
N TRP A 110 -0.17 2.00 -18.34
CA TRP A 110 -0.68 1.20 -19.46
C TRP A 110 -1.57 2.02 -20.43
N TYR A 111 -2.05 3.19 -19.98
CA TYR A 111 -2.79 4.18 -20.77
C TYR A 111 -1.95 5.32 -21.37
N THR A 112 -0.66 5.47 -21.01
CA THR A 112 0.26 6.42 -21.67
C THR A 112 1.10 5.78 -22.75
N THR A 113 1.28 4.46 -22.69
CA THR A 113 1.93 3.71 -23.77
C THR A 113 0.86 3.33 -24.79
N HIS A 114 1.02 3.77 -26.04
CA HIS A 114 0.19 3.29 -27.14
C HIS A 114 0.38 1.78 -27.29
N ALA A 115 -0.50 0.98 -26.71
CA ALA A 115 -0.56 -0.45 -26.96
C ALA A 115 -1.36 -0.66 -28.26
N PRO A 116 -0.75 -1.17 -29.35
CA PRO A 116 -1.51 -1.47 -30.55
C PRO A 116 -2.60 -2.48 -30.22
N LEU A 117 -3.81 -2.26 -30.74
CA LEU A 117 -4.91 -3.21 -30.61
C LEU A 117 -4.49 -4.51 -31.29
N PHE A 118 -4.27 -5.57 -30.52
CA PHE A 118 -3.96 -6.89 -31.06
C PHE A 118 -5.26 -7.56 -31.50
N ARG A 119 -5.45 -7.74 -32.81
CA ARG A 119 -6.48 -8.65 -33.33
C ARG A 119 -5.93 -10.08 -33.25
N GLU A 120 -6.79 -11.07 -32.99
CA GLU A 120 -6.40 -12.47 -33.21
C GLU A 120 -5.82 -12.65 -34.62
N ALA A 121 -4.79 -13.50 -34.73
CA ALA A 121 -3.93 -13.71 -35.89
C ALA A 121 -2.81 -12.66 -36.12
N ALA A 122 -2.27 -12.06 -35.07
CA ALA A 122 -1.01 -11.29 -35.09
C ALA A 122 -0.96 -10.10 -36.07
N LYS A 123 -2.12 -9.53 -36.43
CA LYS A 123 -2.21 -8.32 -37.25
C LYS A 123 -2.41 -7.10 -36.35
N THR A 124 -1.59 -6.08 -36.55
CA THR A 124 -1.66 -4.77 -35.87
C THR A 124 -2.02 -3.68 -36.90
N GLY A 125 -2.87 -2.70 -36.55
CA GLY A 125 -3.16 -1.51 -37.37
C GLY A 125 -4.64 -1.17 -37.58
N MET A 126 -4.91 0.07 -38.02
CA MET A 126 -6.19 0.57 -38.53
C MET A 126 -5.98 1.04 -39.97
N ASP A 127 -5.98 0.11 -40.92
CA ASP A 127 -6.20 0.38 -42.35
C ASP A 127 -7.27 -0.58 -42.86
#